data_AF-A0A8C0SU15-F1
#
_entry.id   AF-A0A8C0SU15-F1
#
_cell.length_a   1.000
_cell.length_b   1.000
_cell.length_c   1.000
_cell.angle_alpha   90.00
_cell.angle_beta   90.00
_cell.angle_gamma   90.00
#
_symmetry.space_group_name_H-M   'P 1'
#
loop_
_entity.id
_entity.type
_entity.pdbx_description
1 polymer ?
#
loop_
_entity_poly.entity_id
_entity_poly.type
_entity_poly.pdbx_seq_one_letter_code
_entity_poly.pdbx_strand_id
1 'polypeptide(L)'
;MTASRAPRTRGPCCPLSPSCSPRCSQPLRGFLMLLLLHSWVVDACDRPAYISMKPNVSKMNFDPGDTIFFTCNLGYRPIRPLLPMSSVCQPDNTWTPLKEGCTKKSCLHPGEPSNGQVVLVDESLLFGSKIQYSCNEGFRLVGQKNLYCEISSTDSNRVVWSDDPPLCTKILCQPPGKIENGKYSDSHKDEFEYNEVVTYSCEKSQGTDEYSLIGDNKLICSGDGEWSSNPPECKVVRCPLPDPENGKLVLGFSRKYYYKARIEFECLSGFYHKGTNFAICGSNSTWEPEMPMCLKGSPKPSDETPPSDTSGKGYIVVVIVLCVSAGLVVIVIVVFVVYRQKKKGKSDIRAEYSAYQDKSATTAE
;
A
#
# COMPACT_ATOMS: atom_id res chain seq x y z
N MET A 1 60.32 12.04 -6.73
CA MET A 1 61.30 11.86 -7.81
C MET A 1 60.66 12.35 -9.11
N THR A 2 61.27 13.39 -9.70
CA THR A 2 61.26 13.79 -11.13
C THR A 2 59.92 13.72 -11.90
N ALA A 3 59.24 14.84 -12.22
CA ALA A 3 59.55 15.81 -13.30
C ALA A 3 59.48 15.15 -14.71
N SER A 4 58.91 15.70 -15.80
CA SER A 4 58.55 17.08 -16.15
C SER A 4 57.77 17.11 -17.50
N ARG A 5 56.86 18.08 -17.62
CA ARG A 5 56.55 18.99 -18.77
C ARG A 5 55.90 18.52 -20.10
N ALA A 6 54.66 19.03 -20.23
CA ALA A 6 53.90 19.69 -21.33
C ALA A 6 54.73 20.60 -22.30
N PRO A 7 54.18 21.42 -23.27
CA PRO A 7 52.81 21.99 -23.45
C PRO A 7 52.33 22.10 -24.95
N ARG A 8 51.19 22.66 -25.41
CA ARG A 8 50.55 24.02 -25.34
C ARG A 8 49.20 23.97 -26.10
N THR A 9 48.03 24.31 -25.51
CA THR A 9 47.29 25.61 -25.41
C THR A 9 46.51 26.15 -26.63
N ARG A 10 45.19 26.31 -26.40
CA ARG A 10 44.21 27.39 -26.75
C ARG A 10 43.73 27.60 -28.20
N GLY A 11 42.39 27.59 -28.38
CA GLY A 11 41.64 28.13 -29.53
C GLY A 11 41.49 29.67 -29.45
N PRO A 12 40.37 30.31 -29.84
CA PRO A 12 39.26 30.00 -30.76
C PRO A 12 39.18 31.02 -31.94
N CYS A 13 38.15 30.97 -32.80
CA CYS A 13 37.41 32.12 -33.39
C CYS A 13 36.65 31.76 -34.69
N CYS A 14 35.35 32.04 -34.76
CA CYS A 14 34.70 32.53 -35.99
C CYS A 14 35.22 33.96 -36.26
N PRO A 15 35.30 34.45 -37.52
CA PRO A 15 34.19 35.28 -38.05
C PRO A 15 34.07 35.44 -39.60
N LEU A 16 32.88 35.92 -40.01
CA LEU A 16 32.56 36.97 -41.00
C LEU A 16 32.96 36.86 -42.51
N SER A 17 31.93 37.04 -43.36
CA SER A 17 31.92 37.51 -44.77
C SER A 17 32.59 38.92 -44.91
N PRO A 18 32.97 39.46 -46.11
CA PRO A 18 32.07 39.70 -47.26
C PRO A 18 32.69 39.71 -48.70
N SER A 19 31.80 39.75 -49.69
CA SER A 19 31.87 40.41 -51.02
C SER A 19 33.03 40.13 -52.01
N CYS A 20 32.69 39.52 -53.16
CA CYS A 20 33.06 40.04 -54.49
C CYS A 20 32.20 39.40 -55.60
N SER A 21 31.39 40.22 -56.27
CA SER A 21 30.89 39.96 -57.64
C SER A 21 31.84 40.67 -58.62
N PRO A 22 31.96 40.20 -59.87
CA PRO A 22 31.18 40.87 -60.91
C PRO A 22 30.58 39.95 -61.98
N ARG A 23 29.43 40.41 -62.48
CA ARG A 23 28.79 40.16 -63.79
C ARG A 23 29.71 39.58 -64.88
N CYS A 24 29.22 38.54 -65.55
CA CYS A 24 29.28 38.46 -67.01
C CYS A 24 28.07 37.70 -67.56
N SER A 25 27.70 38.07 -68.78
CA SER A 25 26.42 37.97 -69.47
C SER A 25 26.00 36.56 -69.93
N GLN A 26 24.67 36.38 -70.01
CA GLN A 26 23.90 35.37 -70.77
C GLN A 26 24.48 35.06 -72.18
N PRO A 27 24.22 33.85 -72.75
CA PRO A 27 22.93 33.57 -73.37
C PRO A 27 22.29 32.22 -73.02
N LEU A 28 20.97 32.21 -73.13
CA LEU A 28 20.09 31.05 -73.00
C LEU A 28 20.50 29.91 -73.96
N ARG A 29 20.60 28.70 -73.43
CA ARG A 29 20.31 27.46 -74.17
C ARG A 29 19.71 26.46 -73.19
N GLY A 30 18.43 26.18 -73.39
CA GLY A 30 17.68 25.22 -72.60
C GLY A 30 18.29 23.83 -72.70
N PHE A 31 18.42 23.17 -71.55
CA PHE A 31 18.56 21.73 -71.45
C PHE A 31 17.69 21.26 -70.29
N LEU A 32 16.82 20.31 -70.60
CA LEU A 32 15.93 19.58 -69.71
C LEU A 32 16.55 19.36 -68.32
N MET A 33 15.82 19.78 -67.28
CA MET A 33 15.91 19.13 -65.97
C MET A 33 15.44 17.68 -66.16
N LEU A 34 16.37 16.76 -66.46
CA LEU A 34 16.22 15.38 -66.05
C LEU A 34 16.28 15.39 -64.53
N LEU A 35 15.11 15.56 -63.91
CA LEU A 35 14.87 15.10 -62.54
C LEU A 35 15.19 13.61 -62.56
N LEU A 36 16.44 13.26 -62.24
CA LEU A 36 16.73 11.96 -61.67
C LEU A 36 15.93 11.93 -60.36
N LEU A 37 14.67 11.48 -60.48
CA LEU A 37 14.04 10.71 -59.44
C LEU A 37 15.03 9.55 -59.19
N HIS A 38 16.00 9.78 -58.30
CA HIS A 38 16.43 8.70 -57.44
C HIS A 38 15.18 8.36 -56.63
N SER A 39 14.27 7.62 -57.27
CA SER A 39 13.32 6.79 -56.60
C SER A 39 14.21 5.85 -55.81
N TRP A 40 14.42 6.15 -54.54
CA TRP A 40 14.73 5.11 -53.58
C TRP A 40 13.44 4.30 -53.47
N VAL A 41 13.14 3.54 -54.52
CA VAL A 41 12.15 2.48 -54.42
C VAL A 41 12.81 1.53 -53.44
N VAL A 42 12.23 1.45 -52.25
CA VAL A 42 12.59 0.38 -51.33
C VAL A 42 11.97 -0.86 -51.97
N ASP A 43 12.70 -1.47 -52.91
CA ASP A 43 12.30 -2.63 -53.73
C ASP A 43 12.25 -3.93 -52.89
N ALA A 44 12.05 -3.83 -51.58
CA ALA A 44 12.16 -4.95 -50.66
C ALA A 44 11.17 -4.83 -49.49
N CYS A 45 10.67 -5.98 -49.03
CA CYS A 45 9.93 -6.07 -47.79
C CYS A 45 10.89 -5.97 -46.59
N ASP A 46 10.56 -5.11 -45.62
CA ASP A 46 11.25 -5.06 -44.33
C ASP A 46 10.88 -6.26 -43.45
N ARG A 47 11.78 -6.69 -42.57
CA ARG A 47 11.50 -7.78 -41.64
C ARG A 47 10.26 -7.49 -40.75
N PRO A 48 9.25 -8.37 -40.74
CA PRO A 48 8.09 -8.21 -39.87
C PRO A 48 8.45 -8.57 -38.41
N ALA A 49 7.87 -7.84 -37.47
CA ALA A 49 8.08 -8.01 -36.03
C ALA A 49 6.82 -8.53 -35.35
N TYR A 50 7.00 -9.52 -34.48
CA TYR A 50 5.94 -10.16 -33.70
C TYR A 50 6.37 -10.26 -32.23
N ILE A 51 5.41 -10.30 -31.31
CA ILE A 51 5.68 -10.39 -29.87
C ILE A 51 6.01 -11.83 -29.49
N SER A 52 5.25 -12.78 -30.01
CA SER A 52 5.34 -14.20 -29.61
C SER A 52 6.27 -15.03 -30.50
N MET A 53 6.67 -14.47 -31.64
CA MET A 53 7.41 -15.14 -32.71
C MET A 53 8.69 -14.38 -33.07
N LYS A 54 9.73 -15.10 -33.45
CA LYS A 54 10.96 -14.55 -34.03
C LYS A 54 11.27 -15.22 -35.37
N PRO A 55 11.80 -14.46 -36.35
CA PRO A 55 12.23 -15.05 -37.61
C PRO A 55 13.46 -15.94 -37.41
N ASN A 56 13.54 -17.02 -38.16
CA ASN A 56 14.67 -17.95 -38.11
C ASN A 56 15.89 -17.48 -38.96
N VAL A 57 15.87 -16.21 -39.38
CA VAL A 57 16.85 -15.62 -40.29
C VAL A 57 17.28 -14.23 -39.81
N SER A 58 18.54 -13.89 -40.11
CA SER A 58 19.14 -12.58 -39.81
C SER A 58 19.08 -11.59 -40.98
N LYS A 59 18.47 -11.94 -42.13
CA LYS A 59 18.22 -11.04 -43.29
C LYS A 59 17.18 -9.95 -42.92
N MET A 60 17.46 -8.68 -43.20
CA MET A 60 16.57 -7.56 -42.85
C MET A 60 15.63 -7.14 -43.99
N ASN A 61 16.07 -7.30 -45.24
CA ASN A 61 15.34 -6.92 -46.44
C ASN A 61 15.05 -8.16 -47.28
N PHE A 62 13.86 -8.28 -47.85
CA PHE A 62 13.40 -9.47 -48.56
C PHE A 62 12.87 -9.10 -49.94
N ASP A 63 13.28 -9.85 -50.95
CA ASP A 63 12.88 -9.63 -52.34
C ASP A 63 11.51 -10.29 -52.59
N PRO A 64 10.68 -9.77 -53.50
CA PRO A 64 9.41 -10.42 -53.83
C PRO A 64 9.58 -11.92 -54.18
N GLY A 65 8.79 -12.77 -53.52
CA GLY A 65 8.89 -14.23 -53.58
C GLY A 65 9.66 -14.86 -52.41
N ASP A 66 10.44 -14.09 -51.66
CA ASP A 66 11.12 -14.58 -50.46
C ASP A 66 10.11 -15.02 -49.40
N THR A 67 10.40 -16.17 -48.76
CA THR A 67 9.60 -16.70 -47.65
C THR A 67 10.37 -16.62 -46.35
N ILE A 68 9.74 -16.09 -45.32
CA ILE A 68 10.28 -16.04 -43.96
C ILE A 68 9.55 -17.04 -43.06
N PHE A 69 10.31 -17.82 -42.30
CA PHE A 69 9.80 -18.77 -41.31
C PHE A 69 10.03 -18.25 -39.90
N PHE A 70 9.04 -18.47 -39.03
CA PHE A 70 9.08 -18.05 -37.64
C PHE A 70 9.17 -19.22 -36.68
N THR A 71 9.75 -18.95 -35.53
CA THR A 71 9.78 -19.84 -34.36
C THR A 71 9.23 -19.08 -33.15
N CYS A 72 8.70 -19.79 -32.16
CA CYS A 72 8.21 -19.12 -30.96
C CYS A 72 9.36 -18.54 -30.14
N ASN A 73 9.12 -17.37 -29.54
CA ASN A 73 10.01 -16.79 -28.53
C ASN A 73 10.06 -17.66 -27.26
N LEU A 74 11.11 -17.48 -26.46
CA LEU A 74 11.20 -18.16 -25.16
C LEU A 74 10.01 -17.74 -24.29
N GLY A 75 9.48 -18.70 -23.51
CA GLY A 75 8.21 -18.51 -22.80
C GLY A 75 6.95 -18.62 -23.66
N TYR A 76 7.06 -18.89 -24.97
CA TYR A 76 5.93 -19.12 -25.89
C TYR A 76 5.97 -20.51 -26.53
N ARG A 77 4.80 -21.02 -26.90
CA ARG A 77 4.60 -22.32 -27.56
C ARG A 77 3.63 -22.18 -28.75
N PRO A 78 3.69 -23.07 -29.75
CA PRO A 78 2.75 -23.03 -30.86
C PRO A 78 1.29 -23.19 -30.38
N ILE A 79 0.39 -22.41 -30.98
CA ILE A 79 -1.06 -22.57 -30.82
C ILE A 79 -1.47 -23.91 -31.45
N ARG A 80 -2.45 -24.60 -30.84
CA ARG A 80 -3.04 -25.83 -31.38
C ARG A 80 -4.53 -25.59 -31.66
N PRO A 81 -5.05 -25.94 -32.86
CA PRO A 81 -4.34 -26.51 -34.02
C PRO A 81 -3.27 -25.56 -34.59
N LEU A 82 -2.25 -26.11 -35.25
CA LEU A 82 -1.11 -25.33 -35.74
C LEU A 82 -1.58 -24.27 -36.73
N LEU A 83 -1.28 -23.01 -36.42
CA LEU A 83 -1.47 -21.88 -37.32
C LEU A 83 -0.27 -21.76 -38.28
N PRO A 84 -0.42 -21.05 -39.42
CA PRO A 84 0.70 -20.74 -40.29
C PRO A 84 1.83 -20.04 -39.53
N MET A 85 3.07 -20.43 -39.81
CA MET A 85 4.29 -19.89 -39.18
C MET A 85 5.27 -19.34 -40.22
N SER A 86 4.75 -18.94 -41.38
CA SER A 86 5.52 -18.40 -42.50
C SER A 86 4.73 -17.31 -43.22
N SER A 87 5.45 -16.33 -43.76
CA SER A 87 4.88 -15.30 -44.63
C SER A 87 5.78 -15.12 -45.87
N VAL A 88 5.18 -14.69 -46.97
CA VAL A 88 5.84 -14.48 -48.27
C VAL A 88 5.81 -13.00 -48.62
N CYS A 89 6.93 -12.46 -49.10
CA CYS A 89 7.01 -11.09 -49.62
C CYS A 89 6.34 -11.04 -51.00
N GLN A 90 5.32 -10.21 -51.15
CA GLN A 90 4.51 -10.11 -52.35
C GLN A 90 5.11 -9.12 -53.37
N PRO A 91 4.70 -9.15 -54.65
CA PRO A 91 5.19 -8.21 -55.68
C PRO A 91 4.89 -6.74 -55.41
N ASP A 92 3.97 -6.43 -54.51
CA ASP A 92 3.66 -5.08 -54.05
C ASP A 92 4.49 -4.66 -52.83
N ASN A 93 5.55 -5.42 -52.50
CA ASN A 93 6.44 -5.23 -51.35
C ASN A 93 5.71 -5.28 -50.00
N THR A 94 4.59 -6.01 -49.93
CA THR A 94 3.89 -6.29 -48.67
C THR A 94 4.02 -7.76 -48.28
N TRP A 95 3.89 -8.06 -46.99
CA TRP A 95 3.88 -9.45 -46.51
C TRP A 95 2.48 -10.04 -46.62
N THR A 96 2.40 -11.31 -47.01
CA THR A 96 1.14 -12.05 -46.89
C THR A 96 0.62 -11.98 -45.44
N PRO A 97 -0.68 -11.71 -45.22
CA PRO A 97 -1.23 -11.53 -43.88
C PRO A 97 -0.97 -12.75 -42.98
N LEU A 98 -0.34 -12.52 -41.84
CA LEU A 98 0.01 -13.55 -40.86
C LEU A 98 -0.41 -13.10 -39.46
N LYS A 99 -1.02 -14.00 -38.69
CA LYS A 99 -1.39 -13.77 -37.28
C LYS A 99 -0.35 -14.41 -36.35
N GLU A 100 -0.33 -13.99 -35.10
CA GLU A 100 0.48 -14.63 -34.04
C GLU A 100 0.11 -16.13 -33.93
N GLY A 101 1.07 -16.98 -34.27
CA GLY A 101 0.96 -18.45 -34.23
C GLY A 101 1.43 -19.07 -32.91
N CYS A 102 1.97 -18.27 -31.98
CA CYS A 102 2.41 -18.72 -30.66
C CYS A 102 1.60 -18.08 -29.53
N THR A 103 1.50 -18.80 -28.41
CA THR A 103 0.85 -18.35 -27.18
C THR A 103 1.79 -18.58 -26.00
N LYS A 104 1.57 -17.87 -24.89
CA LYS A 104 2.41 -18.00 -23.69
C LYS A 104 2.38 -19.45 -23.16
N LYS A 105 3.52 -19.91 -22.65
CA LYS A 105 3.61 -21.13 -21.82
C LYS A 105 2.96 -20.84 -20.47
N SER A 106 2.47 -21.89 -19.82
CA SER A 106 1.87 -21.81 -18.49
C SER A 106 2.80 -22.42 -17.47
N CYS A 107 3.01 -21.75 -16.35
CA CYS A 107 3.56 -22.37 -15.16
C CYS A 107 2.58 -23.40 -14.61
N LEU A 108 3.11 -24.33 -13.82
CA LEU A 108 2.30 -25.28 -13.06
C LEU A 108 1.46 -24.54 -12.02
N HIS A 109 0.37 -25.16 -11.60
CA HIS A 109 -0.42 -24.61 -10.51
C HIS A 109 0.47 -24.47 -9.25
N PRO A 110 0.57 -23.28 -8.65
CA PRO A 110 1.55 -22.97 -7.61
C PRO A 110 1.35 -23.74 -6.30
N GLY A 111 0.21 -24.41 -6.14
CA GLY A 111 -0.17 -25.10 -4.91
C GLY A 111 -0.60 -24.10 -3.83
N GLU A 112 -1.48 -24.57 -2.95
CA GLU A 112 -1.93 -23.79 -1.79
C GLU A 112 -1.06 -24.18 -0.58
N PRO A 113 -0.45 -23.20 0.12
CA PRO A 113 0.32 -23.50 1.32
C PRO A 113 -0.62 -23.87 2.46
N SER A 114 -0.22 -24.84 3.28
CA SER A 114 -0.94 -25.19 4.50
C SER A 114 -1.08 -23.96 5.41
N ASN A 115 -2.29 -23.65 5.88
CA ASN A 115 -2.59 -22.44 6.67
C ASN A 115 -2.26 -21.12 5.96
N GLY A 116 -2.41 -21.10 4.63
CA GLY A 116 -2.37 -19.90 3.84
C GLY A 116 -3.16 -20.04 2.55
N GLN A 117 -3.01 -19.04 1.69
CA GLN A 117 -3.71 -18.93 0.42
C GLN A 117 -2.79 -18.31 -0.62
N VAL A 118 -3.03 -18.65 -1.89
CA VAL A 118 -2.38 -18.04 -3.04
C VAL A 118 -3.40 -17.21 -3.81
N VAL A 119 -3.01 -15.99 -4.15
CA VAL A 119 -3.81 -15.06 -4.96
C VAL A 119 -3.12 -14.87 -6.30
N LEU A 120 -3.83 -15.18 -7.37
CA LEU A 120 -3.40 -14.88 -8.73
C LEU A 120 -3.67 -13.40 -8.99
N VAL A 121 -2.63 -12.59 -9.12
CA VAL A 121 -2.79 -11.13 -9.26
C VAL A 121 -3.48 -10.77 -10.58
N ASP A 122 -3.11 -11.47 -11.65
CA ASP A 122 -3.61 -11.24 -13.01
C ASP A 122 -4.60 -12.33 -13.47
N GLU A 123 -5.15 -13.13 -12.54
CA GLU A 123 -6.00 -14.30 -12.83
C GLU A 123 -5.36 -15.27 -13.86
N SER A 124 -4.04 -15.30 -13.93
CA SER A 124 -3.27 -16.01 -14.96
C SER A 124 -2.09 -16.78 -14.38
N LEU A 125 -1.78 -17.91 -15.01
CA LEU A 125 -0.59 -18.74 -14.75
C LEU A 125 0.41 -18.67 -15.91
N LEU A 126 0.21 -17.75 -16.85
CA LEU A 126 1.00 -17.65 -18.06
C LEU A 126 2.36 -17.00 -17.79
N PHE A 127 3.31 -17.21 -18.69
CA PHE A 127 4.62 -16.56 -18.64
C PHE A 127 4.52 -15.04 -18.39
N GLY A 128 5.26 -14.58 -17.37
CA GLY A 128 5.27 -13.21 -16.87
C GLY A 128 4.20 -12.87 -15.82
N SER A 129 3.31 -13.81 -15.46
CA SER A 129 2.28 -13.56 -14.43
C SER A 129 2.89 -13.51 -13.04
N LYS A 130 2.25 -12.75 -12.14
CA LYS A 130 2.61 -12.65 -10.72
C LYS A 130 1.57 -13.34 -9.83
N ILE A 131 2.06 -14.07 -8.82
CA ILE A 131 1.23 -14.61 -7.75
C ILE A 131 1.69 -14.07 -6.40
N GLN A 132 0.76 -14.01 -5.46
CA GLN A 132 1.02 -13.53 -4.11
C GLN A 132 0.48 -14.51 -3.08
N TYR A 133 1.32 -14.92 -2.14
CA TYR A 133 0.92 -15.73 -1.00
C TYR A 133 0.54 -14.86 0.20
N SER A 134 -0.37 -15.40 1.01
CA SER A 134 -0.75 -14.87 2.31
C SER A 134 -0.96 -16.01 3.28
N CYS A 135 -0.53 -15.85 4.52
CA CYS A 135 -0.87 -16.80 5.58
C CYS A 135 -2.19 -16.43 6.23
N ASN A 136 -2.84 -17.44 6.83
CA ASN A 136 -4.02 -17.26 7.66
C ASN A 136 -3.66 -16.54 8.97
N GLU A 137 -4.66 -16.01 9.65
CA GLU A 137 -4.49 -15.40 10.96
C GLU A 137 -3.84 -16.39 11.96
N GLY A 138 -2.87 -15.92 12.74
CA GLY A 138 -2.07 -16.76 13.64
C GLY A 138 -0.87 -17.45 12.98
N PHE A 139 -0.60 -17.21 11.70
CA PHE A 139 0.56 -17.73 10.99
C PHE A 139 1.39 -16.62 10.32
N ARG A 140 2.71 -16.77 10.36
CA ARG A 140 3.67 -15.89 9.67
C ARG A 140 4.23 -16.57 8.42
N LEU A 141 4.45 -15.78 7.38
CA LEU A 141 4.99 -16.22 6.10
C LEU A 141 6.51 -16.31 6.17
N VAL A 142 7.06 -17.50 5.90
CA VAL A 142 8.50 -17.76 5.80
C VAL A 142 8.82 -18.11 4.35
N GLY A 143 9.56 -17.23 3.69
CA GLY A 143 9.92 -17.36 2.26
C GLY A 143 9.50 -16.13 1.45
N GLN A 144 9.42 -16.29 0.12
CA GLN A 144 9.01 -15.20 -0.77
C GLN A 144 7.49 -15.04 -0.80
N LYS A 145 7.02 -13.82 -0.56
CA LYS A 145 5.59 -13.49 -0.66
C LYS A 145 5.08 -13.46 -2.10
N ASN A 146 5.92 -13.04 -3.04
CA ASN A 146 5.53 -12.86 -4.44
C ASN A 146 6.41 -13.72 -5.33
N LEU A 147 5.81 -14.52 -6.21
CA LEU A 147 6.52 -15.30 -7.21
C LEU A 147 6.10 -14.88 -8.62
N TYR A 148 7.01 -15.08 -9.58
CA TYR A 148 6.82 -14.73 -10.98
C TYR A 148 6.98 -15.97 -11.87
N CYS A 149 6.15 -16.09 -12.90
CA CYS A 149 6.27 -17.18 -13.87
C CYS A 149 7.37 -16.83 -14.90
N GLU A 150 8.54 -17.44 -14.76
CA GLU A 150 9.76 -17.10 -15.49
C GLU A 150 10.28 -18.28 -16.33
N ILE A 151 11.27 -18.02 -17.18
CA ILE A 151 11.94 -19.08 -17.96
C ILE A 151 12.81 -19.88 -16.99
N SER A 152 12.73 -21.22 -17.07
CA SER A 152 13.57 -22.07 -16.24
C SER A 152 15.04 -21.88 -16.57
N SER A 153 15.86 -21.75 -15.52
CA SER A 153 17.32 -21.65 -15.62
C SER A 153 17.97 -22.94 -16.12
N THR A 154 17.31 -24.09 -15.97
CA THR A 154 17.83 -25.41 -16.37
C THR A 154 17.28 -25.89 -17.70
N ASP A 155 16.04 -25.54 -18.06
CA ASP A 155 15.41 -25.87 -19.34
C ASP A 155 14.72 -24.65 -19.94
N SER A 156 15.39 -23.97 -20.86
CA SER A 156 14.84 -22.80 -21.58
C SER A 156 13.54 -23.08 -22.33
N ASN A 157 13.17 -24.34 -22.54
CA ASN A 157 11.90 -24.73 -23.13
C ASN A 157 10.75 -24.83 -22.11
N ARG A 158 10.99 -24.60 -20.81
CA ARG A 158 9.95 -24.60 -19.78
C ARG A 158 9.87 -23.25 -19.06
N VAL A 159 8.72 -23.03 -18.44
CA VAL A 159 8.50 -21.92 -17.51
C VAL A 159 8.19 -22.46 -16.13
N VAL A 160 8.74 -21.84 -15.11
CA VAL A 160 8.64 -22.24 -13.70
C VAL A 160 8.42 -20.99 -12.84
N TRP A 161 7.92 -21.18 -11.63
CA TRP A 161 7.88 -20.10 -10.65
C TRP A 161 9.30 -19.71 -10.23
N SER A 162 9.51 -18.43 -9.95
CA SER A 162 10.81 -17.84 -9.60
C SER A 162 11.45 -18.42 -8.34
N ASP A 163 10.64 -19.01 -7.45
CA ASP A 163 11.07 -19.66 -6.22
C ASP A 163 10.05 -20.76 -5.84
N ASP A 164 10.32 -21.49 -4.76
CA ASP A 164 9.39 -22.46 -4.18
C ASP A 164 8.29 -21.77 -3.35
N PRO A 165 7.11 -22.41 -3.19
CA PRO A 165 6.04 -21.88 -2.34
C PRO A 165 6.50 -21.63 -0.89
N PRO A 166 6.11 -20.51 -0.25
CA PRO A 166 6.51 -20.21 1.12
C PRO A 166 5.79 -21.10 2.15
N LEU A 167 6.35 -21.19 3.35
CA LEU A 167 5.75 -21.90 4.48
C LEU A 167 5.02 -20.93 5.41
N CYS A 168 3.79 -21.28 5.80
CA CYS A 168 3.06 -20.59 6.87
C CYS A 168 3.30 -21.29 8.21
N THR A 169 4.00 -20.62 9.10
CA THR A 169 4.38 -21.16 10.42
C THR A 169 3.58 -20.48 11.53
N LYS A 170 3.18 -21.23 12.56
CA LYS A 170 2.45 -20.67 13.70
C LYS A 170 3.24 -19.53 14.34
N ILE A 171 2.54 -18.46 14.71
CA ILE A 171 3.08 -17.38 15.50
C ILE A 171 3.03 -17.81 16.96
N LEU A 172 4.20 -17.81 17.60
CA LEU A 172 4.39 -18.24 18.98
C LEU A 172 5.25 -17.20 19.67
N CYS A 173 4.77 -16.66 20.79
CA CYS A 173 5.54 -15.78 21.65
C CYS A 173 6.24 -16.60 22.72
N GLN A 174 7.49 -16.23 23.01
CA GLN A 174 8.21 -16.73 24.17
C GLN A 174 7.60 -16.18 25.46
N PRO A 175 7.79 -16.84 26.62
CA PRO A 175 7.23 -16.36 27.89
C PRO A 175 7.69 -14.93 28.17
N PRO A 176 6.77 -14.04 28.58
CA PRO A 176 7.11 -12.64 28.80
C PRO A 176 8.03 -12.51 30.03
N GLY A 177 8.74 -11.39 30.13
CA GLY A 177 9.70 -11.16 31.21
C GLY A 177 9.07 -11.24 32.60
N LYS A 178 9.73 -11.93 33.53
CA LYS A 178 9.35 -11.91 34.95
C LYS A 178 9.69 -10.54 35.54
N ILE A 179 8.83 -10.06 36.44
CA ILE A 179 8.98 -8.75 37.06
C ILE A 179 9.13 -8.92 38.58
N GLU A 180 9.89 -8.04 39.23
CA GLU A 180 10.00 -8.05 40.68
C GLU A 180 8.68 -7.66 41.33
N ASN A 181 8.35 -8.28 42.47
CA ASN A 181 7.13 -8.01 43.24
C ASN A 181 5.82 -8.17 42.45
N GLY A 182 5.85 -8.97 41.38
CA GLY A 182 4.72 -9.16 40.50
C GLY A 182 4.72 -10.54 39.86
N LYS A 183 3.56 -10.90 39.33
CA LYS A 183 3.30 -12.16 38.64
C LYS A 183 2.38 -11.93 37.45
N TYR A 184 2.35 -12.88 36.52
CA TYR A 184 1.43 -12.85 35.38
C TYR A 184 0.68 -14.18 35.24
N SER A 185 -0.47 -14.14 34.55
CA SER A 185 -1.28 -15.33 34.26
C SER A 185 -0.55 -16.33 33.37
N ASP A 186 -0.79 -17.62 33.56
CA ASP A 186 -0.23 -18.69 32.72
C ASP A 186 1.31 -18.75 32.66
N SER A 187 1.99 -18.27 33.71
CA SER A 187 3.46 -18.27 33.83
C SER A 187 4.14 -19.66 33.85
N HIS A 188 3.36 -20.73 33.69
CA HIS A 188 3.81 -22.11 33.59
C HIS A 188 3.95 -22.57 32.12
N LYS A 189 3.41 -21.81 31.16
CA LYS A 189 3.54 -22.11 29.73
C LYS A 189 4.92 -21.70 29.22
N ASP A 190 5.50 -22.53 28.38
CA ASP A 190 6.76 -22.27 27.69
C ASP A 190 6.57 -21.53 26.36
N GLU A 191 5.35 -21.52 25.81
CA GLU A 191 5.00 -20.85 24.55
C GLU A 191 3.57 -20.32 24.62
N PHE A 192 3.32 -19.19 23.94
CA PHE A 192 2.02 -18.55 23.86
C PHE A 192 1.58 -18.39 22.40
N GLU A 193 0.34 -18.73 22.09
CA GLU A 193 -0.21 -18.61 20.73
C GLU A 193 -0.61 -17.16 20.41
N TYR A 194 -0.72 -16.84 19.12
CA TYR A 194 -1.18 -15.54 18.64
C TYR A 194 -2.49 -15.09 19.29
N ASN A 195 -2.57 -13.80 19.65
CA ASN A 195 -3.66 -13.17 20.38
C ASN A 195 -3.91 -13.70 21.81
N GLU A 196 -3.10 -14.63 22.35
CA GLU A 196 -3.15 -14.92 23.78
C GLU A 196 -2.75 -13.69 24.60
N VAL A 197 -3.40 -13.56 25.77
CA VAL A 197 -3.24 -12.39 26.64
C VAL A 197 -2.71 -12.83 27.99
N VAL A 198 -1.59 -12.25 28.40
CA VAL A 198 -1.04 -12.40 29.74
C VAL A 198 -1.34 -11.15 30.56
N THR A 199 -1.87 -11.34 31.76
CA THR A 199 -2.24 -10.24 32.65
C THR A 199 -1.29 -10.22 33.85
N TYR A 200 -0.58 -9.11 34.01
CA TYR A 200 0.29 -8.84 35.15
C TYR A 200 -0.49 -8.31 36.35
N SER A 201 -0.03 -8.68 37.54
CA SER A 201 -0.54 -8.23 38.82
C SER A 201 0.60 -8.10 39.82
N CYS A 202 0.56 -7.08 40.67
CA CYS A 202 1.52 -6.96 41.75
C CYS A 202 1.17 -7.92 42.89
N GLU A 203 2.21 -8.47 43.50
CA GLU A 203 2.07 -9.28 44.70
C GLU A 203 1.76 -8.40 45.91
N LYS A 204 1.37 -9.05 47.02
CA LYS A 204 1.11 -8.34 48.26
C LYS A 204 2.43 -7.81 48.82
N SER A 205 2.49 -6.50 49.07
CA SER A 205 3.64 -5.88 49.72
C SER A 205 3.85 -6.40 51.14
N GLN A 206 5.11 -6.57 51.53
CA GLN A 206 5.51 -6.88 52.91
C GLN A 206 5.67 -5.61 53.76
N GLY A 207 5.72 -4.43 53.14
CA GLY A 207 5.84 -3.15 53.81
C GLY A 207 4.50 -2.53 54.21
N THR A 208 4.53 -1.29 54.69
CA THR A 208 3.31 -0.56 55.04
C THR A 208 2.56 0.01 53.83
N ASP A 209 3.23 0.10 52.68
CA ASP A 209 2.73 0.66 51.43
C ASP A 209 2.52 -0.43 50.39
N GLU A 210 1.50 -0.28 49.57
CA GLU A 210 1.16 -1.23 48.50
C GLU A 210 2.02 -1.01 47.26
N TYR A 211 2.22 -2.09 46.49
CA TYR A 211 2.85 -1.98 45.18
C TYR A 211 1.83 -1.47 44.15
N SER A 212 2.27 -0.51 43.34
CA SER A 212 1.54 0.01 42.20
C SER A 212 2.08 -0.59 40.91
N LEU A 213 1.19 -1.00 40.01
CA LEU A 213 1.54 -1.49 38.68
C LEU A 213 1.72 -0.31 37.72
N ILE A 214 2.94 -0.13 37.22
CA ILE A 214 3.33 0.96 36.34
C ILE A 214 3.57 0.41 34.94
N GLY A 215 2.75 0.83 33.98
CA GLY A 215 2.77 0.34 32.59
C GLY A 215 1.49 -0.41 32.23
N ASP A 216 1.53 -1.14 31.13
CA ASP A 216 0.39 -1.93 30.64
C ASP A 216 0.29 -3.24 31.42
N ASN A 217 -0.86 -3.48 32.03
CA ASN A 217 -1.08 -4.71 32.80
C ASN A 217 -1.45 -5.91 31.92
N LYS A 218 -1.68 -5.72 30.63
CA LYS A 218 -2.03 -6.77 29.67
C LYS A 218 -1.10 -6.73 28.49
N LEU A 219 -0.43 -7.85 28.22
CA LEU A 219 0.39 -8.05 27.04
C LEU A 219 -0.32 -9.06 26.13
N ILE A 220 -0.33 -8.78 24.84
CA ILE A 220 -0.96 -9.61 23.80
C ILE A 220 0.14 -10.18 22.92
N CYS A 221 0.10 -11.48 22.64
CA CYS A 221 1.04 -12.08 21.69
C CYS A 221 0.72 -11.59 20.27
N SER A 222 1.60 -10.74 19.73
CA SER A 222 1.43 -10.07 18.45
C SER A 222 1.77 -10.97 17.27
N GLY A 223 1.46 -10.48 16.06
CA GLY A 223 1.60 -11.21 14.79
C GLY A 223 3.05 -11.54 14.41
N ASP A 224 4.02 -10.89 15.06
CA ASP A 224 5.44 -11.05 14.77
C ASP A 224 6.18 -11.94 15.79
N GLY A 225 5.44 -12.63 16.68
CA GLY A 225 6.04 -13.46 17.74
C GLY A 225 6.61 -12.65 18.92
N GLU A 226 6.26 -11.36 18.97
CA GLU A 226 6.62 -10.42 20.04
C GLU A 226 5.37 -10.02 20.85
N TRP A 227 5.58 -9.58 22.09
CA TRP A 227 4.49 -9.04 22.91
C TRP A 227 4.14 -7.61 22.51
N SER A 228 2.87 -7.24 22.65
CA SER A 228 2.35 -5.89 22.31
C SER A 228 3.03 -4.73 23.04
N SER A 229 3.62 -5.00 24.21
CA SER A 229 4.31 -4.01 25.04
C SER A 229 5.36 -4.70 25.92
N ASN A 230 6.23 -3.90 26.55
CA ASN A 230 7.18 -4.39 27.54
C ASN A 230 6.46 -4.75 28.85
N PRO A 231 6.98 -5.69 29.65
CA PRO A 231 6.44 -6.00 30.96
C PRO A 231 6.35 -4.76 31.87
N PRO A 232 5.29 -4.61 32.68
CA PRO A 232 5.15 -3.48 33.60
C PRO A 232 6.06 -3.61 34.83
N GLU A 233 6.18 -2.54 35.61
CA GLU A 233 6.88 -2.56 36.89
C GLU A 233 5.91 -2.63 38.07
N CYS A 234 6.26 -3.40 39.10
CA CYS A 234 5.57 -3.38 40.39
C CYS A 234 6.47 -2.74 41.45
N LYS A 235 6.17 -1.50 41.82
CA LYS A 235 6.96 -0.74 42.81
C LYS A 235 6.08 0.11 43.69
N VAL A 236 6.60 0.52 44.85
CA VAL A 236 5.89 1.46 45.72
C VAL A 236 5.89 2.83 45.04
N VAL A 237 4.69 3.34 44.78
CA VAL A 237 4.49 4.72 44.34
C VAL A 237 3.61 5.39 45.38
N ARG A 238 4.16 6.39 46.07
CA ARG A 238 3.43 7.10 47.12
C ARG A 238 3.74 8.59 47.07
N CYS A 239 2.77 9.37 46.65
CA CYS A 239 2.90 10.82 46.62
C CYS A 239 2.83 11.42 48.02
N PRO A 240 3.50 12.58 48.25
CA PRO A 240 3.44 13.29 49.51
C PRO A 240 2.01 13.75 49.81
N LEU A 241 1.70 13.93 51.10
CA LEU A 241 0.41 14.50 51.49
C LEU A 241 0.26 15.88 50.87
N PRO A 242 -0.87 16.19 50.21
CA PRO A 242 -1.07 17.48 49.60
C PRO A 242 -1.22 18.57 50.67
N ASP A 243 -0.39 19.60 50.58
CA ASP A 243 -0.43 20.79 51.44
C ASP A 243 -0.50 22.05 50.56
N PRO A 244 -1.70 22.37 50.00
CA PRO A 244 -1.87 23.49 49.09
C PRO A 244 -1.84 24.82 49.85
N GLU A 245 -0.82 25.64 49.60
CA GLU A 245 -0.73 26.98 50.21
C GLU A 245 -1.88 27.88 49.73
N ASN A 246 -2.62 28.49 50.67
CA ASN A 246 -3.80 29.33 50.39
C ASN A 246 -4.92 28.63 49.60
N GLY A 247 -4.94 27.29 49.63
CA GLY A 247 -5.99 26.46 49.08
C GLY A 247 -6.49 25.43 50.08
N LYS A 248 -7.51 24.69 49.67
CA LYS A 248 -8.02 23.53 50.41
C LYS A 248 -8.26 22.39 49.43
N LEU A 249 -7.98 21.17 49.90
CA LEU A 249 -8.40 19.96 49.20
C LEU A 249 -9.93 19.88 49.25
N VAL A 250 -10.58 19.58 48.13
CA VAL A 250 -12.04 19.42 48.04
C VAL A 250 -12.46 18.03 47.60
N LEU A 251 -11.57 17.28 46.92
CA LEU A 251 -11.82 15.89 46.51
C LEU A 251 -10.56 15.02 46.66
N GLY A 252 -10.78 13.72 46.86
CA GLY A 252 -9.72 12.72 46.89
C GLY A 252 -9.06 12.52 48.26
N PHE A 253 -9.66 12.98 49.36
CA PHE A 253 -9.11 12.84 50.72
C PHE A 253 -8.70 11.41 51.06
N SER A 254 -7.41 11.22 51.34
CA SER A 254 -6.85 9.95 51.80
C SER A 254 -5.67 10.18 52.75
N ARG A 255 -5.35 9.15 53.55
CA ARG A 255 -4.13 9.12 54.37
C ARG A 255 -2.90 8.76 53.55
N LYS A 256 -3.08 8.11 52.40
CA LYS A 256 -2.02 7.68 51.48
C LYS A 256 -2.48 7.84 50.04
N TYR A 257 -1.60 8.34 49.18
CA TYR A 257 -1.89 8.61 47.78
C TYR A 257 -0.97 7.77 46.89
N TYR A 258 -1.54 6.72 46.30
CA TYR A 258 -0.82 5.79 45.42
C TYR A 258 -0.95 6.20 43.95
N TYR A 259 -0.29 5.45 43.06
CA TYR A 259 -0.29 5.73 41.62
C TYR A 259 -1.70 5.97 41.06
N LYS A 260 -1.85 6.99 40.21
CA LYS A 260 -3.11 7.45 39.61
C LYS A 260 -4.16 7.98 40.60
N ALA A 261 -3.85 8.09 41.89
CA ALA A 261 -4.72 8.80 42.83
C ALA A 261 -4.90 10.24 42.35
N ARG A 262 -6.15 10.70 42.24
CA ARG A 262 -6.50 12.05 41.80
C ARG A 262 -7.03 12.86 42.97
N ILE A 263 -6.58 14.09 43.06
CA ILE A 263 -7.00 15.07 44.05
C ILE A 263 -7.40 16.37 43.37
N GLU A 264 -8.36 17.09 43.96
CA GLU A 264 -8.82 18.38 43.46
C GLU A 264 -8.86 19.42 44.57
N PHE A 265 -8.55 20.66 44.20
CA PHE A 265 -8.32 21.78 45.09
C PHE A 265 -9.19 22.97 44.75
N GLU A 266 -9.43 23.79 45.77
CA GLU A 266 -10.09 25.08 45.64
C GLU A 266 -9.26 26.13 46.38
N CYS A 267 -9.01 27.28 45.76
CA CYS A 267 -8.35 28.39 46.44
C CYS A 267 -9.26 29.05 47.48
N LEU A 268 -8.67 29.53 48.57
CA LEU A 268 -9.38 30.29 49.59
C LEU A 268 -9.86 31.64 49.03
N SER A 269 -10.86 32.23 49.67
CA SER A 269 -11.42 33.53 49.28
C SER A 269 -10.34 34.61 49.11
N GLY A 270 -10.34 35.28 47.95
CA GLY A 270 -9.34 36.30 47.60
C GLY A 270 -8.09 35.77 46.90
N PHE A 271 -8.04 34.48 46.60
CA PHE A 271 -7.01 33.83 45.79
C PHE A 271 -7.62 33.17 44.54
N TYR A 272 -6.79 32.98 43.51
CA TYR A 272 -7.17 32.27 42.29
C TYR A 272 -6.11 31.22 41.91
N HIS A 273 -6.54 30.20 41.18
CA HIS A 273 -5.65 29.12 40.72
C HIS A 273 -4.70 29.61 39.63
N LYS A 274 -3.41 29.31 39.78
CA LYS A 274 -2.44 29.30 38.68
C LYS A 274 -2.21 27.85 38.26
N GLY A 275 -2.60 27.50 37.03
CA GLY A 275 -2.52 26.13 36.51
C GLY A 275 -3.83 25.34 36.65
N THR A 276 -3.74 24.01 36.75
CA THR A 276 -4.91 23.13 36.94
C THR A 276 -5.39 23.15 38.38
N ASN A 277 -6.67 22.88 38.62
CA ASN A 277 -7.24 22.72 39.97
C ASN A 277 -7.13 21.28 40.51
N PHE A 278 -6.42 20.39 39.81
CA PHE A 278 -6.26 18.99 40.16
C PHE A 278 -4.81 18.53 39.99
N ALA A 279 -4.46 17.46 40.71
CA ALA A 279 -3.21 16.73 40.54
C ALA A 279 -3.45 15.22 40.58
N ILE A 280 -2.62 14.45 39.89
CA ILE A 280 -2.65 12.99 39.84
C ILE A 280 -1.30 12.47 40.32
N CYS A 281 -1.29 11.41 41.15
CA CYS A 281 -0.04 10.83 41.59
C CYS A 281 0.63 10.08 40.44
N GLY A 282 1.75 10.63 39.95
CA GLY A 282 2.56 10.09 38.87
C GLY A 282 3.38 8.86 39.29
N SER A 283 3.98 8.20 38.31
CA SER A 283 4.76 6.96 38.53
C SER A 283 6.05 7.17 39.34
N ASN A 284 6.53 8.41 39.44
CA ASN A 284 7.74 8.79 40.16
C ASN A 284 7.46 9.26 41.60
N SER A 285 6.29 8.96 42.16
CA SER A 285 5.85 9.44 43.49
C SER A 285 5.75 10.96 43.59
N THR A 286 5.52 11.62 42.46
CA THR A 286 5.34 13.07 42.33
C THR A 286 3.95 13.40 41.86
N TRP A 287 3.41 14.54 42.29
CA TRP A 287 2.13 15.05 41.81
C TRP A 287 2.29 15.61 40.38
N GLU A 288 1.41 15.19 39.48
CA GLU A 288 1.41 15.53 38.06
C GLU A 288 0.00 15.99 37.61
N PRO A 289 -0.15 17.20 37.03
CA PRO A 289 0.86 18.26 36.98
C PRO A 289 1.29 18.73 38.38
N GLU A 290 2.29 19.61 38.46
CA GLU A 290 2.72 20.19 39.74
C GLU A 290 1.53 20.78 40.50
N MET A 291 1.61 20.70 41.84
CA MET A 291 0.52 21.11 42.73
C MET A 291 0.03 22.55 42.46
N PRO A 292 -1.30 22.80 42.47
CA PRO A 292 -1.84 24.13 42.20
C PRO A 292 -1.32 25.18 43.17
N MET A 293 -0.93 26.33 42.62
CA MET A 293 -0.59 27.50 43.41
C MET A 293 -1.79 28.44 43.47
N CYS A 294 -2.16 28.87 44.68
CA CYS A 294 -3.17 29.90 44.88
C CYS A 294 -2.49 31.26 45.01
N LEU A 295 -2.73 32.15 44.03
CA LEU A 295 -2.17 33.49 44.02
C LEU A 295 -3.19 34.51 44.54
N LYS A 296 -2.72 35.46 45.35
CA LYS A 296 -3.57 36.52 45.90
C LYS A 296 -4.02 37.48 44.80
N GLY A 297 -5.31 37.81 44.76
CA GLY A 297 -5.89 38.80 43.86
C GLY A 297 -6.89 38.23 42.86
N SER A 298 -7.03 38.89 41.71
CA SER A 298 -7.87 38.47 40.58
C SER A 298 -7.00 37.98 39.42
N PRO A 299 -7.52 37.09 38.54
CA PRO A 299 -6.78 36.62 37.36
C PRO A 299 -6.27 37.80 36.52
N LYS A 300 -5.02 37.74 36.05
CA LYS A 300 -4.56 38.64 34.99
C LYS A 300 -5.19 38.18 33.66
N PRO A 301 -5.54 39.09 32.73
CA PRO A 301 -6.13 38.75 31.43
C PRO A 301 -5.28 37.79 30.56
N SER A 302 -4.01 37.61 30.89
CA SER A 302 -3.08 36.71 30.18
C SER A 302 -3.07 35.27 30.71
N ASP A 303 -3.69 35.00 31.87
CA ASP A 303 -3.70 33.68 32.53
C ASP A 303 -5.05 32.95 32.38
N GLU A 304 -6.03 33.57 31.70
CA GLU A 304 -7.24 32.85 31.29
C GLU A 304 -6.88 31.89 30.16
N THR A 305 -6.97 30.59 30.45
CA THR A 305 -7.18 29.59 29.39
C THR A 305 -8.37 30.09 28.56
N PRO A 306 -8.27 30.16 27.22
CA PRO A 306 -9.36 30.66 26.40
C PRO A 306 -10.65 29.97 26.83
N PRO A 307 -11.78 30.68 26.97
CA PRO A 307 -13.05 30.00 27.17
C PRO A 307 -13.14 28.98 26.03
N SER A 308 -13.21 27.71 26.41
CA SER A 308 -13.65 26.66 25.50
C SER A 308 -15.01 27.11 25.03
N ASP A 309 -15.06 27.77 23.88
CA ASP A 309 -16.28 28.12 23.18
C ASP A 309 -16.87 26.83 22.62
N THR A 310 -17.38 26.02 23.54
CA THR A 310 -18.11 24.80 23.27
C THR A 310 -19.52 25.13 22.77
N SER A 311 -19.92 26.41 22.79
CA SER A 311 -21.23 26.88 22.32
C SER A 311 -21.24 27.03 20.80
N GLY A 312 -20.19 27.63 20.22
CA GLY A 312 -20.08 27.76 18.76
C GLY A 312 -19.78 26.44 18.03
N LYS A 313 -18.90 25.60 18.59
CA LYS A 313 -18.54 24.31 17.97
C LYS A 313 -19.63 23.25 18.10
N GLY A 314 -20.36 23.22 19.23
CA GLY A 314 -21.50 22.32 19.41
C GLY A 314 -22.60 22.58 18.39
N TYR A 315 -22.93 23.85 18.12
CA TYR A 315 -23.91 24.21 17.10
C TYR A 315 -23.45 23.83 15.69
N ILE A 316 -22.18 24.08 15.34
CA ILE A 316 -21.63 23.69 14.03
C ILE A 316 -21.64 22.17 13.87
N VAL A 317 -21.28 21.40 14.90
CA VAL A 317 -21.33 19.92 14.86
C VAL A 317 -22.78 19.44 14.73
N VAL A 318 -23.73 20.03 15.45
CA VAL A 318 -25.16 19.68 15.33
C VAL A 318 -25.69 20.02 13.94
N VAL A 319 -25.35 21.17 13.37
CA VAL A 319 -25.74 21.55 12.00
C VAL A 319 -25.11 20.60 10.98
N ILE A 320 -23.83 20.22 11.13
CA ILE A 320 -23.17 19.26 10.24
C ILE A 320 -23.85 17.88 10.36
N VAL A 321 -24.14 17.39 11.56
CA VAL A 321 -24.83 16.10 11.76
C VAL A 321 -26.24 16.13 11.18
N LEU A 322 -26.97 17.24 11.32
CA LEU A 322 -28.29 17.41 10.70
C LEU A 322 -28.21 17.47 9.18
N CYS A 323 -27.24 18.19 8.61
CA CYS A 323 -27.02 18.24 7.16
C CYS A 323 -26.58 16.87 6.60
N VAL A 324 -25.70 16.14 7.29
CA VAL A 324 -25.23 14.81 6.88
C VAL A 324 -26.35 13.79 6.99
N SER A 325 -27.15 13.82 8.07
CA SER A 325 -28.31 12.93 8.20
C SER A 325 -29.39 13.23 7.16
N ALA A 326 -29.69 14.51 6.88
CA ALA A 326 -30.58 14.89 5.79
C ALA A 326 -30.03 14.44 4.43
N GLY A 327 -28.72 14.60 4.18
CA GLY A 327 -28.05 14.13 2.98
C GLY A 327 -28.13 12.61 2.81
N LEU A 328 -27.90 11.84 3.89
CA LEU A 328 -28.04 10.39 3.88
C LEU A 328 -29.49 9.96 3.63
N VAL A 329 -30.49 10.67 4.20
CA VAL A 329 -31.91 10.40 3.94
C VAL A 329 -32.24 10.66 2.48
N VAL A 330 -31.76 11.76 1.90
CA VAL A 330 -31.94 12.05 0.47
C VAL A 330 -31.28 10.98 -0.39
N ILE A 331 -30.06 10.54 -0.06
CA ILE A 331 -29.38 9.45 -0.77
C ILE A 331 -30.18 8.15 -0.67
N VAL A 332 -30.68 7.79 0.51
CA VAL A 332 -31.52 6.59 0.69
C VAL A 332 -32.81 6.69 -0.13
N ILE A 333 -33.45 7.85 -0.18
CA ILE A 333 -34.64 8.08 -1.02
C ILE A 333 -34.29 7.94 -2.50
N VAL A 334 -33.19 8.53 -2.96
CA VAL A 334 -32.75 8.43 -4.37
C VAL A 334 -32.41 6.98 -4.71
N VAL A 335 -31.67 6.28 -3.86
CA VAL A 335 -31.36 4.85 -4.04
C VAL A 335 -32.63 4.01 -4.05
N PHE A 336 -33.60 4.30 -3.18
CA PHE A 336 -34.88 3.60 -3.15
C PHE A 336 -35.72 3.87 -4.41
N VAL A 337 -35.74 5.11 -4.91
CA VAL A 337 -36.40 5.48 -6.17
C VAL A 337 -35.72 4.77 -7.34
N VAL A 338 -34.38 4.82 -7.44
CA VAL A 338 -33.62 4.12 -8.49
C VAL A 338 -33.83 2.61 -8.40
N TYR A 339 -33.86 2.05 -7.20
CA TYR A 339 -34.15 0.63 -6.97
C TYR A 339 -35.57 0.28 -7.43
N ARG A 340 -36.57 1.12 -7.14
CA ARG A 340 -37.94 0.94 -7.62
C ARG A 340 -38.05 1.09 -9.14
N GLN A 341 -37.36 2.05 -9.75
CA GLN A 341 -37.30 2.18 -11.21
C GLN A 341 -36.65 0.94 -11.84
N LYS A 342 -35.56 0.42 -11.27
CA LYS A 342 -34.90 -0.81 -11.74
C LYS A 342 -35.78 -2.05 -11.55
N LYS A 343 -36.53 -2.14 -10.44
CA LYS A 343 -37.49 -3.24 -10.20
C LYS A 343 -38.66 -3.18 -11.18
N LYS A 344 -39.16 -1.99 -11.49
CA LYS A 344 -40.24 -1.78 -12.48
C LYS A 344 -39.75 -2.10 -13.90
N GLY A 345 -38.55 -1.68 -14.27
CA GLY A 345 -37.93 -2.09 -15.54
C GLY A 345 -37.71 -3.60 -15.66
N LYS A 346 -37.35 -4.28 -14.56
CA LYS A 346 -37.19 -5.75 -14.55
C LYS A 346 -38.54 -6.50 -14.58
N SER A 347 -39.62 -5.92 -14.05
CA SER A 347 -40.97 -6.50 -14.20
C SER A 347 -41.51 -6.32 -15.61
N ASP A 348 -41.27 -5.17 -16.24
CA ASP A 348 -41.75 -4.89 -17.60
C ASP A 348 -41.02 -5.78 -18.63
N ILE A 349 -39.69 -5.94 -18.51
CA ILE A 349 -38.91 -6.86 -19.37
C ILE A 349 -39.35 -8.32 -19.18
N ARG A 350 -39.70 -8.73 -17.95
CA ARG A 350 -40.17 -10.10 -17.69
C ARG A 350 -41.57 -10.33 -18.28
N ALA A 351 -42.46 -9.35 -18.22
CA ALA A 351 -43.77 -9.42 -18.85
C ALA A 351 -43.68 -9.46 -20.38
N GLU A 352 -42.75 -8.71 -20.97
CA GLU A 352 -42.52 -8.67 -22.42
C GLU A 352 -41.94 -10.01 -22.95
N TYR A 353 -41.01 -10.64 -22.21
CA TYR A 353 -40.47 -11.95 -22.56
C TYR A 353 -41.53 -13.07 -22.47
N SER A 354 -42.42 -13.01 -21.47
CA SER A 354 -43.54 -13.96 -21.33
C SER A 354 -44.56 -13.83 -22.47
N ALA A 355 -44.87 -12.60 -22.90
CA ALA A 355 -45.77 -12.37 -24.04
C ALA A 355 -45.17 -12.80 -25.40
N TYR A 356 -43.83 -12.78 -25.53
CA TYR A 356 -43.14 -13.29 -26.72
C TYR A 356 -43.15 -14.82 -26.80
N GLN A 357 -42.99 -15.50 -25.67
CA GLN A 357 -43.04 -16.97 -25.59
C GLN A 357 -44.44 -17.53 -25.93
N ASP A 358 -45.52 -16.89 -25.44
CA ASP A 358 -46.89 -17.33 -25.76
C ASP A 358 -47.22 -17.21 -27.26
N LYS A 359 -46.71 -16.17 -27.95
CA LYS A 359 -46.91 -16.03 -29.40
C LYS A 359 -46.14 -17.07 -30.22
N SER A 360 -45.02 -17.58 -29.71
CA SER A 360 -44.25 -18.63 -30.39
C SER A 360 -44.87 -20.03 -30.26
N ALA A 361 -45.71 -20.26 -29.25
CA ALA A 361 -46.39 -21.53 -29.03
C ALA A 361 -47.67 -21.70 -29.88
N THR A 362 -48.26 -20.62 -30.41
CA THR A 362 -49.53 -20.68 -31.16
C THR A 362 -49.36 -20.83 -32.69
N THR A 363 -48.14 -21.00 -33.21
CA THR A 363 -47.87 -21.11 -34.66
C THR A 363 -47.35 -22.49 -35.09
N ALA A 364 -47.54 -23.50 -34.24
CA ALA A 364 -47.16 -24.88 -34.51
C ALA A 364 -48.39 -25.81 -34.32
N GLU A 365 -49.39 -25.66 -35.18
CA GLU A 365 -50.41 -26.68 -35.50
C GLU A 365 -50.82 -26.58 -36.97
#